data_AF-A0A929V6Y4-F1
#
_entry.id   AF-A0A929V6Y4-F1
#
_cell.length_a   1.000
_cell.length_b   1.000
_cell.length_c   1.000
_cell.angle_alpha   90.00
_cell.angle_beta   90.00
_cell.angle_gamma   90.00
#
_symmetry.space_group_name_H-M   'P 1'
#
loop_
_entity.id
_entity.type
_entity.pdbx_description
1 polymer ?
#
loop_
_entity_poly.entity_id
_entity_poly.type
_entity_poly.pdbx_seq_one_letter_code
_entity_poly.pdbx_strand_id
1 'polypeptide(L)' 'MAEATHDLSKLRNIGIIAHIDAGKTTTSEAILYRTGLKHKIDLVKGDTGGATTDWMEQEK' A
#
# COMPACT_ATOMS: atom_id res chain seq x y z
N MET A 1 -1.49 13.08 -27.82
CA MET A 1 -1.61 12.40 -26.53
C MET A 1 -2.31 11.09 -26.79
N ALA A 2 -1.59 9.96 -26.77
CA ALA A 2 -2.20 8.66 -27.03
C ALA A 2 -3.15 8.30 -25.89
N GLU A 3 -4.39 8.00 -26.23
CA GLU A 3 -5.42 7.56 -25.30
C GLU A 3 -5.04 6.16 -24.81
N ALA A 4 -4.44 6.07 -23.63
CA ALA A 4 -4.15 4.80 -23.00
C ALA A 4 -5.49 4.14 -22.67
N THR A 5 -5.91 3.18 -23.49
CA THR A 5 -7.10 2.36 -23.27
C THR A 5 -6.82 1.42 -22.10
N HIS A 6 -6.97 1.94 -20.89
CA HIS A 6 -6.95 1.12 -19.69
C HIS A 6 -8.22 0.24 -19.69
N ASP A 7 -8.03 -1.04 -19.96
CA ASP A 7 -9.08 -2.04 -19.91
C ASP A 7 -9.72 -2.05 -18.52
N LEU A 8 -10.93 -1.51 -18.42
CA LEU A 8 -11.68 -1.39 -17.18
C LEU A 8 -11.91 -2.74 -16.51
N SER A 9 -11.90 -3.85 -17.27
CA SER A 9 -12.05 -5.21 -16.72
C SER A 9 -10.86 -5.61 -15.81
N LYS A 10 -9.71 -4.95 -15.96
CA LYS A 10 -8.49 -5.19 -15.18
C LYS A 10 -8.35 -4.28 -13.96
N LEU A 11 -9.15 -3.21 -13.88
CA LEU A 11 -9.09 -2.27 -12.76
C LEU A 11 -9.65 -2.92 -11.48
N ARG A 12 -8.96 -2.73 -10.35
CA ARG A 12 -9.40 -3.18 -9.03
C ARG A 12 -9.28 -2.01 -8.05
N ASN A 13 -10.42 -1.45 -7.67
CA ASN A 13 -10.51 -0.42 -6.63
C ASN A 13 -10.86 -1.11 -5.31
N ILE A 14 -9.93 -1.13 -4.36
CA ILE A 14 -10.06 -1.82 -3.08
C ILE A 14 -9.70 -0.89 -1.92
N GLY A 15 -10.40 -1.02 -0.81
CA GLY A 15 -10.12 -0.33 0.45
C GLY A 15 -9.85 -1.33 1.58
N ILE A 16 -8.91 -1.02 2.46
CA ILE A 16 -8.58 -1.84 3.63
C ILE A 16 -9.07 -1.10 4.87
N ILE A 17 -10.02 -1.70 5.58
CA ILE A 17 -10.54 -1.22 6.86
C ILE A 17 -10.16 -2.26 7.91
N ALA A 18 -9.60 -1.81 9.03
CA ALA A 18 -9.22 -2.68 10.13
C ALA A 18 -9.46 -2.00 11.47
N HIS A 19 -9.61 -2.80 12.51
CA HIS A 19 -9.59 -2.31 13.89
C HIS A 19 -8.21 -1.70 14.23
N ILE A 20 -8.14 -0.88 15.28
CA ILE A 20 -6.87 -0.28 15.72
C ILE A 20 -5.86 -1.40 16.00
N ASP A 21 -4.63 -1.21 15.54
CA ASP A 21 -3.52 -2.18 15.61
C ASP A 21 -3.71 -3.53 14.90
N ALA A 22 -4.76 -3.70 14.08
CA ALA A 22 -4.98 -4.94 13.32
C ALA A 22 -4.09 -5.08 12.06
N GLY A 23 -3.23 -4.09 11.77
CA GLY A 23 -2.25 -4.19 10.69
C GLY A 23 -2.73 -3.74 9.32
N LYS A 24 -3.63 -2.74 9.25
CA LYS A 24 -4.05 -2.08 7.99
C LYS A 24 -2.84 -1.69 7.12
N THR A 25 -1.93 -0.91 7.70
CA THR A 25 -0.74 -0.39 7.01
C THR A 25 0.21 -1.52 6.59
N THR A 26 0.41 -2.54 7.44
CA THR A 26 1.21 -3.72 7.11
C THR A 26 0.62 -4.51 5.94
N THR A 27 -0.70 -4.61 5.87
CA THR A 27 -1.40 -5.29 4.76
C THR A 27 -1.28 -4.51 3.46
N SER A 28 -1.34 -3.17 3.50
CA SER A 28 -1.08 -2.31 2.34
C SER A 28 0.33 -2.50 1.79
N GLU A 29 1.36 -2.49 2.64
CA GLU A 29 2.76 -2.74 2.25
C GLU A 29 2.94 -4.12 1.61
N ALA A 30 2.30 -5.12 2.20
CA ALA A 30 2.27 -6.49 1.69
C ALA A 30 1.69 -6.60 0.27
N ILE A 31 0.66 -5.81 -0.07
CA ILE A 31 0.08 -5.76 -1.41
C ILE A 31 1.06 -5.09 -2.39
N LEU A 32 1.63 -3.95 -2.02
CA LEU A 32 2.56 -3.20 -2.87
C LEU A 32 3.84 -4.00 -3.19
N TYR A 33 4.34 -4.78 -2.24
CA TYR A 33 5.46 -5.68 -2.49
C TYR A 33 5.08 -6.82 -3.46
N ARG A 34 3.93 -7.47 -3.23
CA ARG A 34 3.49 -8.61 -4.06
C ARG A 34 3.15 -8.21 -5.49
N THR A 35 2.70 -6.97 -5.72
CA THR A 35 2.45 -6.43 -7.07
C THR A 35 3.71 -5.91 -7.75
N GLY A 36 4.86 -5.94 -7.08
CA GLY A 36 6.13 -5.45 -7.61
C GLY A 36 6.24 -3.91 -7.66
N LEU A 37 5.29 -3.18 -7.07
CA LEU A 37 5.33 -1.72 -6.97
C LEU A 37 6.36 -1.25 -5.92
N LYS A 38 6.71 -2.10 -4.95
CA LYS A 38 7.80 -1.87 -4.01
C LYS A 38 8.76 -3.06 -3.99
N HIS A 39 10.06 -2.77 -3.87
CA HIS A 39 11.13 -3.78 -3.85
C HIS A 39 11.53 -4.24 -2.43
N LYS A 40 10.92 -3.68 -1.37
CA LYS A 40 11.17 -4.04 0.03
C LYS A 40 9.85 -4.11 0.79
N ILE A 41 9.75 -5.06 1.74
CA ILE A 41 8.68 -5.11 2.73
C ILE A 41 9.20 -4.40 3.97
N ASP A 42 8.74 -3.19 4.21
CA ASP A 42 9.02 -2.49 5.46
C ASP A 42 7.83 -2.73 6.40
N LEU A 43 8.09 -3.36 7.55
CA LEU A 43 7.10 -3.51 8.61
C LEU A 43 7.04 -2.20 9.41
N VAL A 44 5.84 -1.72 9.72
CA VAL A 44 5.57 -0.49 10.49
C VAL A 44 6.33 -0.45 11.84
N LYS A 45 6.71 -1.61 12.40
CA LYS A 45 7.40 -1.73 13.70
C LYS A 45 8.91 -2.07 13.61
N GLY A 46 9.55 -1.96 12.45
CA GLY A 46 10.98 -2.25 12.28
C GLY A 46 11.88 -1.01 12.41
N ASP A 47 13.00 -1.14 13.13
CA ASP A 47 14.03 -0.14 13.51
C ASP A 47 14.71 0.66 12.35
N THR A 48 14.15 0.69 11.14
CA THR A 48 14.73 1.34 9.95
C THR A 48 13.85 2.43 9.33
N GLY A 49 12.97 3.03 10.12
CA GLY A 49 12.05 4.09 9.66
C GLY A 49 10.75 3.49 9.12
N GLY A 50 9.62 4.09 9.54
CA GLY A 50 8.26 3.58 9.34
C GLY A 50 7.86 3.30 7.88
N ALA A 51 6.64 2.78 7.71
CA ALA A 51 6.14 2.37 6.40
C ALA A 51 6.23 3.52 5.38
N THR A 52 6.85 3.25 4.22
CA THR A 52 7.09 4.27 3.20
C THR A 52 5.81 4.80 2.55
N THR A 53 4.65 4.24 2.87
CA THR A 53 3.34 4.64 2.33
C THR A 53 2.65 5.72 3.16
N ASP A 54 3.18 6.07 4.33
CA ASP A 54 2.58 7.07 5.21
C ASP A 54 2.91 8.49 4.69
N TRP A 55 2.11 8.97 3.72
CA TRP A 55 2.18 10.35 3.20
C TRP A 55 1.27 11.31 3.97
N MET A 56 0.29 10.77 4.73
CA MET A 56 -0.62 11.54 5.56
C MET A 56 -0.07 11.67 6.98
N GLU A 57 -0.15 12.88 7.55
CA GLU A 57 0.33 13.20 8.91
C GLU A 57 -0.37 12.36 10.00
N GLN A 58 -1.58 11.86 9.72
CA GLN A 58 -2.35 10.97 10.59
C GLN A 58 -1.88 9.50 10.59
N GLU A 59 -0.97 9.11 9.70
CA GLU A 59 -0.45 7.74 9.60
C GLU A 59 0.98 7.59 10.16
N LYS A 60 1.61 8.70 10.58
CA LYS A 60 2.81 8.69 11.44
C LYS A 60 2.44 8.46 12.89
#